data_AF-A0A6H3NZD2-F1
#
_entry.id   AF-A0A6H3NZD2-F1
#
_cell.length_a   1.000
_cell.length_b   1.000
_cell.length_c   1.000
_cell.angle_alpha   90.00
_cell.angle_beta   90.00
_cell.angle_gamma   90.00
#
_symmetry.space_group_name_H-M   'P 1'
#
loop_
_entity.id
_entity.type
_entity.pdbx_description
1 polymer ?
#
loop_
_entity_poly.entity_id
_entity_poly.type
_entity_poly.pdbx_seq_one_letter_code
_entity_poly.pdbx_strand_id
1 'polypeptide(L)'
;MELKIIKDRLQNESFARSVKENLEDWSKGFERSKEDEQKIHEWLNTLINNFLKILEDIEDEEELRVILFSKYVELKCLWKQLNTQIQYQNFNKGEADPQLLIQASLITYILIAIEPLIHEKDLLEIQQFLTKPIREILIEEPNGMSSSNESDSIAGQLDQQISSLYYDKEKLFQNLGTCEPKEIISIIKSMREQVADLKSEMQDSCLIDGTIQFTGKRKVRIMKA
;
A
#
# COMPACT_ATOMS: atom_id res chain seq x y z
N MET A 1 -30.49 2.14 9.43
CA MET A 1 -29.37 1.19 9.33
C MET A 1 -29.36 0.35 10.57
N GLU A 2 -29.62 -0.94 10.42
CA GLU A 2 -29.67 -1.87 11.56
C GLU A 2 -28.32 -2.58 11.71
N LEU A 3 -27.85 -2.76 12.95
CA LEU A 3 -26.67 -3.57 13.27
C LEU A 3 -26.72 -4.96 12.65
N LYS A 4 -27.93 -5.53 12.52
CA LYS A 4 -28.17 -6.81 11.87
C LYS A 4 -27.67 -6.83 10.42
N ILE A 5 -27.86 -5.75 9.66
CA ILE A 5 -27.39 -5.65 8.27
C ILE A 5 -25.86 -5.69 8.22
N ILE A 6 -25.19 -5.03 9.17
CA ILE A 6 -23.72 -5.01 9.26
C ILE A 6 -23.19 -6.42 9.57
N LYS A 7 -23.80 -7.10 10.54
CA LYS A 7 -23.48 -8.50 10.89
C LYS A 7 -23.70 -9.42 9.70
N ASP A 8 -24.85 -9.33 9.03
CA ASP A 8 -25.17 -10.15 7.87
C ASP A 8 -24.16 -9.94 6.73
N ARG A 9 -23.63 -8.72 6.54
CA ARG A 9 -22.59 -8.43 5.52
C ARG A 9 -21.24 -9.07 5.84
N LEU A 10 -20.83 -9.07 7.11
CA LEU A 10 -19.52 -9.57 7.56
C LEU A 10 -19.51 -11.05 7.94
N GLN A 11 -20.68 -11.67 8.10
CA GLN A 11 -20.83 -13.05 8.56
C GLN A 11 -21.59 -13.95 7.57
N ASN A 12 -22.02 -13.44 6.41
CA ASN A 12 -22.66 -14.29 5.42
C ASN A 12 -21.70 -15.31 4.79
N GLU A 13 -22.29 -16.37 4.23
CA GLU A 13 -21.55 -17.45 3.57
C GLU A 13 -20.73 -16.97 2.37
N SER A 14 -21.18 -15.93 1.66
CA SER A 14 -20.44 -15.41 0.50
C SER A 14 -19.12 -14.78 0.94
N PHE A 15 -19.14 -13.97 2.00
CA PHE A 15 -17.96 -13.35 2.59
C PHE A 15 -17.01 -14.42 3.14
N ALA A 16 -17.54 -15.36 3.92
CA ALA A 16 -16.76 -16.46 4.48
C ALA A 16 -16.09 -17.31 3.38
N ARG A 17 -16.78 -17.55 2.26
CA ARG A 17 -16.23 -18.25 1.10
C ARG A 17 -15.09 -17.47 0.45
N SER A 18 -15.27 -16.19 0.16
CA SER A 18 -14.22 -15.35 -0.44
C SER A 18 -12.98 -15.24 0.45
N VAL A 19 -13.17 -15.11 1.76
CA VAL A 19 -12.07 -15.11 2.74
C VAL A 19 -11.32 -16.45 2.69
N LYS A 20 -12.04 -17.56 2.71
CA LYS A 20 -11.45 -18.90 2.69
C LYS A 20 -10.68 -19.16 1.40
N GLU A 21 -11.25 -18.84 0.25
CA GLU A 21 -10.60 -19.01 -1.06
C GLU A 21 -9.28 -18.20 -1.12
N ASN A 22 -9.31 -16.94 -0.70
CA ASN A 22 -8.11 -16.08 -0.67
C ASN A 22 -7.04 -16.59 0.30
N LEU A 23 -7.44 -17.09 1.48
CA LEU A 23 -6.52 -17.71 2.44
C LEU A 23 -5.86 -18.97 1.87
N GLU A 24 -6.64 -19.84 1.23
CA GLU A 24 -6.13 -21.05 0.60
C GLU A 24 -5.16 -20.74 -0.54
N ASP A 25 -5.47 -19.74 -1.37
CA ASP A 25 -4.63 -19.32 -2.49
C ASP A 25 -3.33 -18.67 -2.00
N TRP A 26 -3.40 -17.82 -0.97
CA TRP A 26 -2.22 -17.27 -0.32
C TRP A 26 -1.34 -18.35 0.32
N SER A 27 -1.97 -19.29 1.03
CA SER A 27 -1.28 -20.39 1.70
C SER A 27 -0.49 -21.25 0.70
N LYS A 28 -1.12 -21.59 -0.44
CA LYS A 28 -0.47 -22.31 -1.55
C LYS A 28 0.61 -21.47 -2.23
N GLY A 29 0.34 -20.19 -2.49
CA GLY A 29 1.23 -19.30 -3.24
C GLY A 29 2.53 -18.95 -2.52
N PHE A 30 2.52 -18.98 -1.19
CA PHE A 30 3.69 -18.67 -0.35
C PHE A 30 4.16 -19.85 0.51
N GLU A 31 3.74 -21.08 0.17
CA GLU A 31 4.12 -22.32 0.84
C GLU A 31 3.95 -22.26 2.37
N ARG A 32 2.83 -21.71 2.84
CA ARG A 32 2.55 -21.49 4.26
C ARG A 32 2.01 -22.73 4.95
N SER A 33 2.25 -22.83 6.24
CA SER A 33 1.74 -23.93 7.05
C SER A 33 0.25 -23.73 7.36
N LYS A 34 -0.45 -24.82 7.69
CA LYS A 34 -1.83 -24.73 8.20
C LYS A 34 -1.92 -23.93 9.50
N GLU A 35 -0.85 -23.89 10.28
CA GLU A 35 -0.78 -23.08 11.51
C GLU A 35 -0.77 -21.58 11.17
N ASP A 36 -0.06 -21.17 10.12
CA ASP A 36 -0.06 -19.77 9.66
C ASP A 36 -1.44 -19.36 9.13
N GLU A 37 -2.10 -20.23 8.37
CA GLU A 37 -3.47 -20.02 7.91
C GLU A 37 -4.45 -19.83 9.07
N GLN A 38 -4.36 -20.67 10.10
CA GLN A 38 -5.16 -20.54 11.32
C GLN A 38 -4.90 -19.23 12.05
N LYS A 39 -3.62 -18.82 12.20
CA LYS A 39 -3.26 -17.54 12.83
C LYS A 39 -3.87 -16.35 12.09
N ILE A 40 -3.81 -16.33 10.76
CA ILE A 40 -4.41 -15.25 9.97
C ILE A 40 -5.94 -15.27 10.07
N HIS A 41 -6.54 -16.46 10.05
CA HIS A 41 -7.98 -16.61 10.22
C HIS A 41 -8.46 -16.13 11.61
N GLU A 42 -7.75 -16.48 12.67
CA GLU A 42 -8.02 -16.01 14.04
C GLU A 42 -7.83 -14.49 14.17
N TRP A 43 -6.78 -13.95 13.54
CA TRP A 43 -6.55 -12.51 13.48
C TRP A 43 -7.73 -11.78 12.81
N LEU A 44 -8.21 -12.29 11.67
CA LEU A 44 -9.35 -11.72 10.96
C LEU A 44 -10.63 -11.77 11.80
N ASN A 45 -10.90 -12.92 12.44
CA ASN A 45 -12.06 -13.06 13.31
C ASN A 45 -11.99 -12.12 14.51
N THR A 46 -10.80 -11.94 15.09
CA THR A 46 -10.60 -10.98 16.18
C THR A 46 -10.88 -9.55 15.71
N LEU A 47 -10.41 -9.19 14.52
CA LEU A 47 -10.67 -7.88 13.92
C LEU A 47 -12.18 -7.64 13.71
N ILE A 48 -12.89 -8.60 13.11
CA ILE A 48 -14.34 -8.52 12.86
C ILE A 48 -15.13 -8.50 14.17
N ASN A 49 -14.78 -9.35 15.14
CA ASN A 49 -15.47 -9.41 16.42
C ASN A 49 -15.29 -8.12 17.22
N ASN A 50 -14.08 -7.55 17.23
CA ASN A 50 -13.84 -6.26 17.89
C ASN A 50 -14.60 -5.12 17.20
N PHE A 51 -14.65 -5.13 15.86
CA PHE A 51 -15.44 -4.19 15.08
C PHE A 51 -16.93 -4.27 15.43
N LEU A 52 -17.50 -5.48 15.43
CA LEU A 52 -18.92 -5.69 15.72
C LEU A 52 -19.28 -5.39 17.18
N LYS A 53 -18.41 -5.75 18.14
CA LYS A 53 -18.63 -5.52 19.56
C LYS A 53 -18.79 -4.03 19.88
N ILE A 54 -18.00 -3.16 19.24
CA ILE A 54 -18.13 -1.71 19.45
C ILE A 54 -19.47 -1.17 18.92
N LEU A 55 -20.01 -1.79 17.88
CA LEU A 55 -21.30 -1.42 17.31
C LEU A 55 -22.50 -2.01 18.08
N GLU A 56 -22.30 -3.09 18.85
CA GLU A 56 -23.34 -3.73 19.65
C GLU A 56 -23.83 -2.87 20.81
N ASP A 57 -22.96 -2.03 21.37
CA ASP A 57 -23.28 -1.20 22.54
C ASP A 57 -24.10 0.07 22.16
N ILE A 58 -24.51 0.22 20.89
CA ILE A 58 -25.15 1.43 20.36
C ILE A 58 -26.58 1.12 19.92
N GLU A 59 -27.54 1.69 20.65
CA GLU A 59 -28.97 1.51 20.38
C GLU A 59 -29.54 2.55 19.38
N ASP A 60 -28.91 3.72 19.31
CA ASP A 60 -29.35 4.82 18.43
C ASP A 60 -28.81 4.66 17.01
N GLU A 61 -29.68 4.88 16.03
CA GLU A 61 -29.39 4.62 14.61
C GLU A 61 -28.46 5.67 13.97
N GLU A 62 -28.50 6.92 14.44
CA GLU A 62 -27.61 7.99 13.98
C GLU A 62 -26.23 7.80 14.60
N GLU A 63 -26.16 7.51 15.90
CA GLU A 63 -24.90 7.22 16.58
C GLU A 63 -24.23 5.96 16.00
N LEU A 64 -25.02 4.94 15.65
CA LEU A 64 -24.50 3.74 15.00
C LEU A 64 -23.85 4.07 13.64
N ARG A 65 -24.43 5.00 12.87
CA ARG A 65 -23.84 5.49 11.61
C ARG A 65 -22.51 6.19 11.85
N VAL A 66 -22.46 7.08 12.84
CA VAL A 66 -21.24 7.84 13.16
C VAL A 66 -20.12 6.89 13.59
N ILE A 67 -20.42 5.91 14.46
CA ILE A 67 -19.41 4.95 14.90
C ILE A 67 -19.03 3.98 13.78
N LEU A 68 -19.97 3.53 12.94
CA LEU A 68 -19.65 2.73 11.76
C LEU A 68 -18.68 3.49 10.84
N PHE A 69 -18.96 4.77 10.58
CA PHE A 69 -18.07 5.61 9.79
C PHE A 69 -16.69 5.74 10.43
N SER A 70 -16.60 6.02 11.73
CA SER A 70 -15.33 6.06 12.45
C SER A 70 -14.54 4.76 12.32
N LYS A 71 -15.21 3.61 12.45
CA LYS A 71 -14.57 2.29 12.31
C LYS A 71 -14.14 2.00 10.88
N TYR A 72 -14.90 2.46 9.89
CA TYR A 72 -14.45 2.42 8.49
C TYR A 72 -13.18 3.24 8.28
N VAL A 73 -13.11 4.46 8.82
CA VAL A 73 -11.90 5.29 8.72
C VAL A 73 -10.71 4.58 9.33
N GLU A 74 -10.85 3.99 10.53
CA GLU A 74 -9.79 3.18 11.16
C GLU A 74 -9.31 2.04 10.26
N LEU A 75 -10.23 1.27 9.68
CA LEU A 75 -9.91 0.17 8.76
C LEU A 75 -9.22 0.67 7.48
N LYS A 76 -9.67 1.79 6.92
CA LYS A 76 -9.08 2.39 5.71
C LYS A 76 -7.67 2.91 5.98
N CYS A 77 -7.45 3.51 7.14
CA CYS A 77 -6.13 3.92 7.61
C CYS A 77 -5.19 2.72 7.77
N LEU A 78 -5.66 1.65 8.42
CA LEU A 78 -4.89 0.41 8.57
C LEU A 78 -4.54 -0.20 7.20
N TRP A 79 -5.51 -0.28 6.29
CA TRP A 79 -5.29 -0.74 4.92
C TRP A 79 -4.24 0.10 4.18
N LYS A 80 -4.32 1.43 4.31
CA LYS A 80 -3.35 2.35 3.70
C LYS A 80 -1.95 2.14 4.27
N GLN A 81 -1.84 1.95 5.59
CA GLN A 81 -0.58 1.65 6.26
C GLN A 81 0.04 0.35 5.72
N LEU A 82 -0.73 -0.73 5.62
CA LEU A 82 -0.25 -2.01 5.08
C LEU A 82 0.25 -1.86 3.64
N ASN A 83 -0.52 -1.19 2.77
CA ASN A 83 -0.10 -0.96 1.38
C ASN A 83 1.16 -0.09 1.28
N THR A 84 1.33 0.89 2.16
CA THR A 84 2.54 1.70 2.22
C THR A 84 3.76 0.83 2.60
N GLN A 85 3.60 -0.06 3.57
CA GLN A 85 4.67 -1.00 3.95
C GLN A 85 5.00 -1.98 2.82
N ILE A 86 3.98 -2.55 2.17
CA ILE A 86 4.14 -3.44 1.00
C ILE A 86 4.91 -2.73 -0.11
N GLN A 87 4.52 -1.51 -0.47
CA GLN A 87 5.20 -0.73 -1.52
C GLN A 87 6.64 -0.42 -1.14
N TYR A 88 6.89 -0.02 0.11
CA TYR A 88 8.24 0.23 0.61
C TYR A 88 9.11 -1.03 0.56
N GLN A 89 8.58 -2.19 0.96
CA GLN A 89 9.32 -3.45 0.92
C GLN A 89 9.59 -3.91 -0.51
N ASN A 90 8.60 -3.85 -1.40
CA ASN A 90 8.80 -4.14 -2.82
C ASN A 90 9.89 -3.25 -3.44
N PHE A 91 9.89 -1.95 -3.12
CA PHE A 91 10.87 -1.02 -3.67
C PHE A 91 12.30 -1.24 -3.14
N ASN A 92 12.45 -1.45 -1.82
CA ASN A 92 13.78 -1.50 -1.19
C ASN A 92 14.36 -2.90 -1.05
N LYS A 93 13.51 -3.92 -0.92
CA LYS A 93 13.91 -5.32 -0.68
C LYS A 93 13.66 -6.23 -1.88
N GLY A 94 12.88 -5.77 -2.86
CA GLY A 94 12.49 -6.56 -4.04
C GLY A 94 11.33 -7.53 -3.80
N GLU A 95 10.93 -7.74 -2.55
CA GLU A 95 9.80 -8.57 -2.17
C GLU A 95 9.09 -7.99 -0.93
N ALA A 96 7.78 -8.18 -0.87
CA ALA A 96 6.95 -7.83 0.29
C ALA A 96 6.66 -9.05 1.16
N ASP A 97 6.57 -8.82 2.46
CA ASP A 97 6.18 -9.81 3.44
C ASP A 97 4.80 -10.40 3.09
N PRO A 98 4.70 -11.72 2.85
CA PRO A 98 3.44 -12.37 2.52
C PRO A 98 2.35 -12.16 3.57
N GLN A 99 2.72 -11.97 4.84
CA GLN A 99 1.75 -11.70 5.90
C GLN A 99 1.06 -10.35 5.70
N LEU A 100 1.79 -9.31 5.29
CA LEU A 100 1.21 -8.00 5.00
C LEU A 100 0.27 -8.07 3.80
N LEU A 101 0.64 -8.84 2.77
CA LEU A 101 -0.16 -9.03 1.56
C LEU A 101 -1.53 -9.64 1.88
N ILE A 102 -1.58 -10.73 2.65
CA ILE A 102 -2.86 -11.35 3.02
C ILE A 102 -3.68 -10.45 3.94
N GLN A 103 -3.07 -9.77 4.91
CA GLN A 103 -3.80 -8.87 5.79
C GLN A 103 -4.44 -7.70 5.02
N ALA A 104 -3.72 -7.08 4.08
CA ALA A 104 -4.26 -6.03 3.24
C ALA A 104 -5.41 -6.54 2.35
N SER A 105 -5.26 -7.74 1.81
CA SER A 105 -6.28 -8.40 0.99
C SER A 105 -7.56 -8.70 1.79
N LEU A 106 -7.43 -9.24 3.00
CA LEU A 106 -8.58 -9.54 3.86
C LEU A 106 -9.30 -8.28 4.35
N ILE A 107 -8.56 -7.22 4.70
CA ILE A 107 -9.18 -5.92 5.05
C ILE A 107 -9.93 -5.35 3.84
N THR A 108 -9.46 -5.59 2.62
CA THR A 108 -10.18 -5.17 1.41
C THR A 108 -11.58 -5.78 1.33
N TYR A 109 -11.75 -7.06 1.71
CA TYR A 109 -13.08 -7.67 1.78
C TYR A 109 -13.98 -7.04 2.84
N ILE A 110 -13.43 -6.71 4.01
CA ILE A 110 -14.20 -6.00 5.05
C ILE A 110 -14.66 -4.64 4.50
N LEU A 111 -13.74 -3.86 3.91
CA LEU A 111 -14.04 -2.56 3.32
C LEU A 111 -15.14 -2.66 2.26
N ILE A 112 -15.04 -3.61 1.32
CA ILE A 112 -16.07 -3.83 0.29
C ILE A 112 -17.44 -4.15 0.91
N ALA A 113 -17.46 -4.91 2.01
CA ALA A 113 -18.71 -5.29 2.67
C ALA A 113 -19.39 -4.12 3.40
N ILE A 114 -18.61 -3.20 3.98
CA ILE A 114 -19.13 -2.09 4.80
C ILE A 114 -19.26 -0.76 4.06
N GLU A 115 -18.46 -0.51 3.02
CA GLU A 115 -18.44 0.75 2.27
C GLU A 115 -19.83 1.14 1.71
N PRO A 116 -20.64 0.21 1.17
CA PRO A 116 -22.01 0.53 0.72
C PRO A 116 -22.98 0.96 1.84
N LEU A 117 -22.61 0.77 3.10
CA LEU A 117 -23.41 1.18 4.25
C LEU A 117 -23.09 2.61 4.67
N ILE A 118 -22.02 3.22 4.13
CA ILE A 118 -21.61 4.58 4.48
C ILE A 118 -22.22 5.56 3.50
N HIS A 119 -22.58 6.75 3.99
CA HIS A 119 -23.13 7.79 3.14
C HIS A 119 -22.08 8.26 2.12
N GLU A 120 -22.47 8.39 0.85
CA GLU A 120 -21.54 8.69 -0.26
C GLU A 120 -20.77 10.00 -0.08
N LYS A 121 -21.41 11.02 0.51
CA LYS A 121 -20.75 12.30 0.82
C LYS A 121 -19.57 12.13 1.79
N ASP A 122 -19.78 11.40 2.88
CA ASP A 122 -18.77 11.18 3.92
C ASP A 122 -17.62 10.31 3.36
N LEU A 123 -17.96 9.37 2.49
CA LEU A 123 -16.99 8.55 1.76
C LEU A 123 -16.08 9.41 0.86
N LEU A 124 -16.65 10.35 0.10
CA LEU A 124 -15.87 11.25 -0.74
C LEU A 124 -14.96 12.16 0.10
N GLU A 125 -15.48 12.72 1.19
CA GLU A 125 -14.71 13.59 2.08
C GLU A 125 -13.53 12.86 2.71
N ILE A 126 -13.75 11.65 3.25
CA ILE A 126 -12.64 10.88 3.83
C ILE A 126 -11.66 10.38 2.79
N GLN A 127 -12.12 10.03 1.58
CA GLN A 127 -11.21 9.66 0.49
C GLN A 127 -10.32 10.83 0.10
N GLN A 128 -10.85 12.05 0.04
CA GLN A 128 -10.05 13.25 -0.18
C GLN A 128 -9.06 13.49 0.96
N PHE A 129 -9.52 13.42 2.22
CA PHE A 129 -8.65 13.58 3.39
C PHE A 129 -7.51 12.55 3.41
N LEU A 130 -7.81 11.27 3.16
CA LEU A 130 -6.82 10.21 3.15
C LEU A 130 -5.91 10.23 1.93
N THR A 131 -6.23 10.94 0.85
CA THR A 131 -5.34 11.07 -0.32
C THR A 131 -4.44 12.29 -0.25
N LYS A 132 -4.84 13.34 0.47
CA LYS A 132 -3.98 14.49 0.77
C LYS A 132 -2.72 14.04 1.54
N PRO A 133 -1.51 14.38 1.07
CA PRO A 133 -0.30 14.33 1.88
C PRO A 133 -0.53 15.05 3.22
N ILE A 134 -0.08 14.47 4.34
CA ILE A 134 -0.25 15.07 5.68
C ILE A 134 0.28 16.51 5.75
N ARG A 135 1.26 16.87 4.91
CA ARG A 135 1.79 18.23 4.82
C ARG A 135 0.80 19.24 4.24
N GLU A 136 -0.12 18.83 3.36
CA GLU A 136 -1.18 19.70 2.83
C GLU A 136 -2.23 20.00 3.90
N ILE A 137 -2.55 19.02 4.75
CA ILE A 137 -3.50 19.18 5.87
C ILE A 137 -2.93 20.10 6.96
N LEU A 138 -1.62 20.02 7.23
CA LEU A 138 -0.95 20.82 8.27
C LEU A 138 -0.74 22.29 7.90
N ILE A 139 -0.92 22.68 6.64
CA ILE A 139 -0.75 24.07 6.17
C ILE A 139 -2.10 24.82 6.12
N GLU A 140 -3.23 24.10 6.16
CA GLU A 140 -4.59 24.67 6.08
C GLU A 140 -5.05 25.43 7.36
N GLU A 141 -4.28 25.41 8.46
CA GLU A 141 -4.53 26.32 9.60
C GLU A 141 -3.31 27.20 9.89
N PRO A 142 -3.35 28.47 9.45
CA PRO A 142 -3.43 29.54 10.43
C PRO A 142 -4.18 30.78 9.92
N ASN A 143 -5.43 30.69 9.45
CA ASN A 143 -6.33 31.85 9.41
C ASN A 143 -7.80 31.44 9.27
N GLY A 144 -8.57 31.68 10.33
CA GLY A 144 -10.01 31.46 10.34
C GLY A 144 -10.79 32.40 9.41
N MET A 145 -11.99 31.93 9.06
CA MET A 145 -13.15 32.68 8.55
C MET A 145 -12.89 33.70 7.42
N SER A 146 -13.25 33.31 6.19
CA SER A 146 -14.17 34.13 5.40
C SER A 146 -14.68 33.37 4.18
N SER A 147 -16.00 33.35 4.04
CA SER A 147 -16.73 32.98 2.85
C SER A 147 -16.41 33.96 1.71
N SER A 148 -15.71 33.53 0.65
CA SER A 148 -15.86 34.07 -0.72
C SER A 148 -14.81 33.52 -1.71
N ASN A 149 -15.29 33.23 -2.92
CA ASN A 149 -14.60 33.19 -4.22
C ASN A 149 -13.87 31.90 -4.63
N GLU A 150 -14.55 31.08 -5.44
CA GLU A 150 -14.01 29.92 -6.18
C GLU A 150 -12.76 30.25 -7.04
N SER A 151 -12.51 31.51 -7.37
CA SER A 151 -11.34 31.94 -8.12
C SER A 151 -10.03 31.93 -7.31
N ASP A 152 -10.09 32.14 -5.99
CA ASP A 152 -8.91 32.11 -5.11
C ASP A 152 -8.50 30.66 -4.77
N SER A 153 -9.43 29.72 -4.84
CA SER A 153 -9.18 28.28 -4.68
C SER A 153 -8.24 27.73 -5.76
N ILE A 154 -8.45 28.13 -7.02
CA ILE A 154 -7.61 27.67 -8.15
C ILE A 154 -6.20 28.29 -8.07
N ALA A 155 -6.09 29.57 -7.70
CA ALA A 155 -4.80 30.22 -7.51
C ALA A 155 -4.00 29.58 -6.36
N GLY A 156 -4.66 29.28 -5.23
CA GLY A 156 -4.06 28.55 -4.12
C GLY A 156 -3.62 27.13 -4.50
N GLN A 157 -4.43 26.41 -5.28
CA GLN A 157 -4.07 25.08 -5.80
C GLN A 157 -2.87 25.13 -6.74
N LEU A 158 -2.76 26.16 -7.58
CA LEU A 158 -1.62 26.34 -8.49
C LEU A 158 -0.35 26.71 -7.73
N ASP A 159 -0.41 27.60 -6.74
CA ASP A 159 0.75 27.93 -5.89
C ASP A 159 1.23 26.73 -5.06
N GLN A 160 0.29 25.88 -4.63
CA GLN A 160 0.59 24.61 -3.95
C GLN A 160 1.24 23.59 -4.89
N GLN A 161 0.73 23.42 -6.11
CA GLN A 161 1.37 22.57 -7.14
C GLN A 161 2.77 23.06 -7.49
N ILE A 162 2.96 24.37 -7.62
CA ILE A 162 4.25 24.99 -7.89
C ILE A 162 5.23 24.69 -6.75
N SER A 163 4.80 24.85 -5.49
CA SER A 163 5.64 24.57 -4.32
C SER A 163 6.05 23.10 -4.23
N SER A 164 5.13 22.18 -4.54
CA SER A 164 5.41 20.74 -4.62
C SER A 164 6.42 20.41 -5.73
N LEU A 165 6.24 20.98 -6.92
CA LEU A 165 7.16 20.81 -8.04
C LEU A 165 8.56 21.37 -7.76
N TYR A 166 8.67 22.49 -7.04
CA TYR A 166 9.96 23.03 -6.62
C TYR A 166 10.63 22.15 -5.56
N TYR A 167 9.88 21.57 -4.64
CA TYR A 167 10.42 20.62 -3.66
C TYR A 167 10.91 19.32 -4.32
N ASP A 168 10.14 18.76 -5.25
CA ASP A 168 10.55 17.58 -6.01
C ASP A 168 11.79 17.85 -6.86
N LYS A 169 11.87 19.05 -7.46
CA LYS A 169 13.08 19.52 -8.14
C LYS A 169 14.29 19.57 -7.20
N GLU A 170 14.13 20.14 -6.00
CA GLU A 170 15.19 20.20 -4.97
C GLU A 170 15.66 18.81 -4.55
N LYS A 171 14.72 17.88 -4.35
CA LYS A 171 15.04 16.50 -3.96
C LYS A 171 15.73 15.72 -5.09
N LEU A 172 15.32 15.93 -6.33
CA LEU A 172 16.01 15.39 -7.50
C LEU A 172 17.41 15.98 -7.62
N PHE A 173 17.57 17.28 -7.37
CA PHE A 173 18.88 17.94 -7.35
C PHE A 173 19.81 17.36 -6.28
N GLN A 174 19.32 17.16 -5.06
CA GLN A 174 20.12 16.58 -3.97
C GLN A 174 20.59 15.15 -4.27
N ASN A 175 19.76 14.35 -4.94
CA ASN A 175 20.07 12.95 -5.21
C ASN A 175 20.87 12.72 -6.51
N LEU A 176 20.64 13.53 -7.54
CA LEU A 176 21.24 13.36 -8.87
C LEU A 176 22.26 14.44 -9.23
N GLY A 177 22.34 15.52 -8.44
CA GLY A 177 23.19 16.68 -8.70
C GLY A 177 22.73 17.56 -9.88
N THR A 178 21.65 17.18 -10.56
CA THR A 178 21.12 17.90 -11.72
C THR A 178 19.60 17.80 -11.80
N CYS A 179 18.98 18.86 -12.31
CA CYS A 179 17.55 18.91 -12.64
C CYS A 179 17.32 18.99 -14.16
N GLU A 180 18.37 18.94 -14.98
CA GLU A 180 18.22 19.04 -16.43
C GLU A 180 17.83 17.67 -17.01
N PRO A 181 16.68 17.55 -17.70
CA PRO A 181 16.22 16.27 -18.24
C PRO A 181 17.23 15.60 -19.17
N LYS A 182 18.01 16.39 -19.94
CA LYS A 182 19.05 15.89 -20.84
C LYS A 182 20.20 15.24 -20.08
N GLU A 183 20.61 15.84 -18.96
CA GLU A 183 21.68 15.31 -18.11
C GLU A 183 21.22 14.06 -17.36
N ILE A 184 19.97 14.04 -16.84
CA ILE A 184 19.39 12.85 -16.20
C ILE A 184 19.35 11.67 -17.19
N ILE A 185 18.90 11.91 -18.43
CA ILE A 185 18.91 10.88 -19.48
C ILE A 185 20.33 10.41 -19.79
N SER A 186 21.31 11.32 -19.80
CA SER A 186 22.73 10.98 -20.00
C SER A 186 23.28 10.12 -18.85
N ILE A 187 22.96 10.45 -17.60
CA ILE A 187 23.35 9.68 -16.41
C ILE A 187 22.74 8.28 -16.50
N ILE A 188 21.44 8.16 -16.79
CA ILE A 188 20.76 6.86 -16.93
C ILE A 188 21.37 6.03 -18.06
N LYS A 189 21.72 6.64 -19.20
CA LYS A 189 22.41 5.95 -20.30
C LYS A 189 23.78 5.45 -19.87
N SER A 190 24.58 6.29 -19.23
CA SER A 190 25.90 5.92 -18.74
C SER A 190 25.81 4.79 -17.70
N MET A 191 24.87 4.85 -16.76
CA MET A 191 24.65 3.79 -15.78
C MET A 191 24.22 2.46 -16.45
N ARG A 192 23.40 2.51 -17.51
CA ARG A 192 23.03 1.32 -18.28
C ARG A 192 24.22 0.71 -19.01
N GLU A 193 25.08 1.55 -19.60
CA GLU A 193 26.32 1.10 -20.25
C GLU A 193 27.26 0.47 -19.22
N GLN A 194 27.49 1.10 -18.07
CA GLN A 194 28.30 0.54 -16.98
C GLN A 194 27.77 -0.82 -16.50
N VAL A 195 26.45 -0.97 -16.35
CA VAL A 195 25.84 -2.26 -15.98
C VAL A 195 25.98 -3.30 -17.10
N ALA A 196 25.89 -2.88 -18.36
CA ALA A 196 26.09 -3.77 -19.50
C ALA A 196 27.55 -4.26 -19.58
N ASP A 197 28.51 -3.35 -19.37
CA ASP A 197 29.94 -3.65 -19.34
C ASP A 197 30.27 -4.59 -18.17
N LEU A 198 29.79 -4.29 -16.95
CA LEU A 198 29.95 -5.17 -15.79
C LEU A 198 29.34 -6.55 -16.04
N LYS A 199 28.17 -6.64 -16.67
CA LYS A 199 27.58 -7.93 -17.05
C LYS A 199 28.41 -8.66 -18.10
N SER A 200 29.03 -7.95 -19.02
CA SER A 200 29.94 -8.53 -20.02
C SER A 200 31.23 -9.05 -19.37
N GLU A 201 31.81 -8.30 -18.44
CA GLU A 201 32.98 -8.74 -17.66
C GLU A 201 32.64 -9.95 -16.77
N MET A 202 31.47 -9.93 -16.13
CA MET A 202 31.01 -11.04 -15.28
C MET A 202 30.69 -12.32 -16.07
N GLN A 203 30.40 -12.25 -17.37
CA GLN A 203 30.17 -13.45 -18.21
C GLN A 203 31.41 -14.33 -18.35
N ASP A 204 32.60 -13.74 -18.24
CA ASP A 204 33.88 -14.42 -18.33
C ASP A 204 34.53 -14.66 -16.95
N SER A 205 33.79 -14.39 -15.88
CA SER A 205 34.22 -14.59 -14.49
C SER A 205 33.68 -15.90 -13.90
N CYS A 206 34.39 -16.42 -12.89
CA CYS A 206 33.98 -17.59 -12.12
C CYS A 206 33.98 -17.21 -10.63
N LEU A 207 32.87 -17.43 -9.94
CA LEU A 207 32.80 -17.26 -8.50
C LEU A 207 33.25 -18.56 -7.82
N ILE A 208 34.23 -18.44 -6.91
CA ILE A 208 34.74 -19.55 -6.10
C ILE A 208 34.41 -19.24 -4.64
N ASP A 209 33.28 -19.76 -4.18
CA ASP A 209 32.85 -19.72 -2.77
C ASP A 209 32.37 -21.11 -2.34
N GLY A 210 33.32 -22.02 -2.09
CA GLY A 210 33.07 -23.43 -1.73
C GLY A 210 32.47 -24.30 -2.86
N THR A 211 31.79 -23.70 -3.82
CA THR A 211 31.17 -24.33 -4.99
C THR A 211 31.54 -23.50 -6.23
N ILE A 212 32.02 -24.14 -7.30
CA ILE A 212 32.38 -23.44 -8.54
C ILE A 212 31.10 -23.17 -9.33
N GLN A 213 30.67 -21.91 -9.41
CA GLN A 213 29.54 -21.49 -10.23
C GLN A 213 30.02 -20.66 -11.42
N PHE A 214 29.68 -21.12 -12.62
CA PHE A 214 29.95 -20.42 -13.88
C PHE A 214 28.74 -19.59 -14.27
N THR A 215 28.92 -18.28 -14.43
CA THR A 215 27.86 -17.31 -14.73
C THR A 215 27.57 -17.17 -16.23
N GLY A 216 28.38 -17.79 -17.10
CA GLY A 216 28.28 -17.70 -18.56
C GLY A 216 27.74 -18.96 -19.25
N LYS A 217 27.32 -18.84 -20.52
CA LYS A 217 26.81 -19.95 -21.36
C LYS A 217 27.93 -20.83 -21.97
N ARG A 218 29.19 -20.61 -21.63
CA ARG A 218 30.33 -21.32 -22.24
C ARG A 218 30.45 -22.75 -21.67
N LYS A 219 30.71 -23.73 -22.54
CA LYS A 219 30.89 -25.13 -22.14
C LYS A 219 32.25 -25.33 -21.48
N VAL A 220 32.26 -25.76 -20.21
CA VAL A 220 33.48 -26.08 -19.47
C VAL A 220 33.80 -27.58 -19.65
N ARG A 221 35.01 -27.92 -20.10
CA ARG A 221 35.53 -29.30 -20.10
C ARG A 221 36.58 -29.44 -19.02
N ILE A 222 36.36 -30.37 -18.10
CA ILE A 222 37.35 -30.77 -17.11
C ILE A 222 38.08 -31.99 -17.68
N MET A 223 39.38 -31.85 -17.98
CA MET A 223 40.23 -32.97 -18.38
C MET A 223 40.99 -33.46 -17.15
N LYS A 224 40.88 -34.75 -16.86
CA LYS A 224 41.67 -35.42 -15.81
C LYS A 224 43.00 -35.85 -16.43
N ALA A 225 44.11 -35.44 -15.82
CA ALA A 225 45.45 -35.94 -16.16
C ALA A 225 45.61 -37.40 -15.73
#